data_AF-A0A1H7K7H7-F1
#
_entry.id   AF-A0A1H7K7H7-F1
#
_cell.length_a   1.000
_cell.length_b   1.000
_cell.length_c   1.000
_cell.angle_alpha   90.00
_cell.angle_beta   90.00
_cell.angle_gamma   90.00
#
_symmetry.space_group_name_H-M   'P 1'
#
loop_
_entity.id
_entity.type
_entity.pdbx_description
1 polymer ?
#
loop_
_entity_poly.entity_id
_entity_poly.type
_entity_poly.pdbx_seq_one_letter_code
_entity_poly.pdbx_strand_id
1 'polypeptide(L)'
;MPTYLLSSAARNICRKEKLFFDKDEETYNSEGALKYTRLYISDTPFKENYSRTLSFSVYDEPYEFQTVTYDWDDTQNEYFKAVVSDDFDDNEDLLFKFLFAFLSEFPDARVWIEKDWFYNLKNMKKIKASYNNNWCYIDRKNM
;
A
#
# COMPACT_ATOMS: atom_id res chain seq x y z
N MET A 1 7.41 -11.16 -3.50
CA MET A 1 7.95 -10.27 -4.55
C MET A 1 9.08 -9.47 -3.92
N PRO A 2 10.27 -9.41 -4.51
CA PRO A 2 11.40 -8.68 -3.91
C PRO A 2 11.11 -7.19 -3.64
N THR A 3 11.58 -6.68 -2.49
CA THR A 3 11.41 -5.26 -2.09
C THR A 3 11.89 -4.28 -3.14
N TYR A 4 13.01 -4.57 -3.83
CA TYR A 4 13.51 -3.67 -4.86
C TYR A 4 12.55 -3.53 -6.05
N LEU A 5 11.79 -4.58 -6.40
CA LEU A 5 10.78 -4.52 -7.45
C LEU A 5 9.58 -3.69 -7.00
N LEU A 6 9.10 -3.88 -5.76
CA LEU A 6 8.00 -3.09 -5.19
C LEU A 6 8.35 -1.61 -5.10
N SER A 7 9.54 -1.27 -4.59
CA SER A 7 10.05 0.11 -4.54
C SER A 7 10.15 0.73 -5.95
N SER A 8 10.68 -0.03 -6.91
CA SER A 8 10.82 0.44 -8.29
C SER A 8 9.45 0.65 -8.98
N ALA A 9 8.49 -0.24 -8.71
CA ALA A 9 7.14 -0.12 -9.21
C ALA A 9 6.41 1.08 -8.60
N ALA A 10 6.51 1.27 -7.28
CA ALA A 10 5.94 2.43 -6.60
C ALA A 10 6.48 3.75 -7.18
N ARG A 11 7.80 3.85 -7.42
CA ARG A 11 8.41 5.01 -8.10
C ARG A 11 7.84 5.22 -9.51
N ASN A 12 7.67 4.16 -10.28
CA ASN A 12 7.11 4.24 -11.63
C ASN A 12 5.64 4.68 -11.63
N ILE A 13 4.84 4.18 -10.69
CA ILE A 13 3.46 4.61 -10.47
C ILE A 13 3.43 6.09 -10.13
N CYS A 14 4.25 6.54 -9.17
CA CYS A 14 4.30 7.95 -8.79
C CYS A 14 4.62 8.86 -9.98
N ARG A 15 5.59 8.46 -10.82
CA ARG A 15 5.91 9.20 -12.05
C ARG A 15 4.72 9.29 -13.01
N LYS A 16 3.99 8.20 -13.23
CA LYS A 16 2.80 8.17 -14.12
C LYS A 16 1.67 9.04 -13.56
N GLU A 17 1.46 8.98 -12.26
CA GLU A 17 0.38 9.66 -11.53
C GLU A 17 0.72 11.11 -11.11
N LYS A 18 1.92 11.59 -11.49
CA LYS A 18 2.46 12.91 -11.13
C LYS A 18 2.50 13.14 -9.61
N LEU A 19 2.93 12.12 -8.87
CA LEU A 19 3.16 12.16 -7.43
C LEU A 19 4.66 12.29 -7.14
N PHE A 20 4.97 12.85 -5.98
CA PHE A 20 6.31 12.88 -5.41
C PHE A 20 6.60 11.54 -4.74
N PHE A 21 7.85 11.10 -4.85
CA PHE A 21 8.32 9.83 -4.32
C PHE A 21 9.67 10.04 -3.67
N ASP A 22 9.83 9.52 -2.46
CA ASP A 22 11.13 9.38 -1.80
C ASP A 22 11.25 8.00 -1.13
N LYS A 23 12.46 7.63 -0.73
CA LYS A 23 12.70 6.42 0.06
C LYS A 23 13.88 6.58 1.00
N ASP A 24 13.83 5.90 2.14
CA ASP A 24 14.93 5.82 3.09
C ASP A 24 14.93 4.48 3.86
N GLU A 25 15.68 4.44 4.97
CA GLU A 25 15.77 3.33 5.92
C GLU A 25 16.06 1.96 5.28
N GLU A 26 16.96 1.91 4.31
CA GLU A 26 17.27 0.66 3.62
C GLU A 26 18.04 -0.33 4.50
N THR A 27 17.53 -1.55 4.60
CA THR A 27 18.21 -2.66 5.28
C THR A 27 18.50 -3.78 4.29
N TYR A 28 19.73 -4.30 4.33
CA TYR A 28 20.22 -5.34 3.42
C TYR A 28 20.65 -6.58 4.20
N ASN A 29 20.51 -7.77 3.59
CA ASN A 29 21.08 -9.00 4.15
C ASN A 29 22.59 -9.11 3.87
N SER A 30 23.24 -10.18 4.34
CA SER A 30 24.66 -10.46 4.13
C SER A 30 25.07 -10.63 2.67
N GLU A 31 24.11 -10.91 1.77
CA GLU A 31 24.32 -11.07 0.33
C GLU A 31 24.10 -9.76 -0.44
N GLY A 32 23.76 -8.66 0.25
CA GLY A 32 23.48 -7.36 -0.36
C GLY A 32 22.08 -7.23 -0.96
N ALA A 33 21.15 -8.16 -0.67
CA ALA A 33 19.76 -8.06 -1.10
C ALA A 33 18.97 -7.13 -0.17
N LEU A 34 18.23 -6.17 -0.74
CA LEU A 34 17.37 -5.24 -0.02
C LEU A 34 16.21 -5.99 0.65
N LYS A 35 16.15 -5.96 1.98
CA LYS A 35 15.13 -6.63 2.79
C LYS A 35 14.05 -5.69 3.32
N TYR A 36 14.38 -4.42 3.53
CA TYR A 36 13.43 -3.42 3.99
C TYR A 36 13.80 -2.04 3.46
N THR A 37 12.78 -1.22 3.21
CA THR A 37 12.91 0.22 2.94
C THR A 37 11.61 0.91 3.31
N ARG A 38 11.68 2.19 3.67
CA ARG A 38 10.50 3.05 3.72
C ARG A 38 10.33 3.81 2.43
N LEU A 39 9.09 3.92 1.98
CA LEU A 39 8.69 4.72 0.84
C LEU A 39 7.82 5.87 1.32
N TYR A 40 8.00 7.04 0.72
CA TYR A 40 7.18 8.22 0.96
C TYR A 40 6.53 8.66 -0.35
N ILE A 41 5.23 8.95 -0.28
CA ILE A 41 4.44 9.36 -1.44
C ILE A 41 3.63 10.59 -1.07
N SER A 42 3.67 11.62 -1.92
CA SER A 42 2.89 12.85 -1.72
C SER A 42 2.36 13.39 -3.04
N ASP A 43 1.23 14.09 -3.02
CA ASP A 43 0.74 14.88 -4.15
C ASP A 43 1.26 16.33 -4.17
N THR A 44 2.04 16.70 -3.15
CA THR A 44 2.73 17.99 -3.03
C THR A 44 4.22 17.78 -2.74
N PRO A 45 5.10 18.75 -3.05
CA PRO A 45 6.50 18.65 -2.66
C PRO A 45 6.64 18.42 -1.14
N PHE A 46 7.46 17.46 -0.73
CA PHE A 46 7.57 17.03 0.69
C PHE A 46 7.86 18.17 1.68
N LYS A 47 8.59 19.21 1.26
CA LYS A 47 8.94 20.36 2.11
C LYS A 47 7.82 21.38 2.26
N GLU A 48 6.79 21.31 1.43
CA GLU A 48 5.68 22.27 1.40
C GLU A 48 4.54 21.83 2.31
N ASN A 49 4.25 20.53 2.38
CA ASN A 49 3.23 20.00 3.29
C ASN A 49 3.53 18.56 3.74
N TYR A 50 4.05 18.42 4.95
CA TYR A 50 4.34 17.12 5.55
C TYR A 50 3.06 16.31 5.84
N SER A 51 1.91 16.95 6.06
CA SER A 51 0.65 16.25 6.34
C SER A 51 0.08 15.53 5.12
N ARG A 52 0.63 15.77 3.92
CA ARG A 52 0.23 15.12 2.65
C ARG A 52 1.14 13.97 2.26
N THR A 53 1.89 13.43 3.20
CA THR A 53 2.82 12.32 2.94
C THR A 53 2.26 11.01 3.46
N LEU A 54 2.06 10.06 2.55
CA LEU A 54 1.87 8.65 2.92
C LEU A 54 3.24 8.00 3.12
N SER A 55 3.40 7.27 4.22
CA SER A 55 4.58 6.44 4.48
C SER A 55 4.22 4.96 4.42
N PHE A 56 5.07 4.19 3.72
CA PHE A 56 4.93 2.75 3.60
C PHE A 56 6.22 2.05 3.98
N SER A 57 6.11 1.09 4.89
CA SER A 57 7.13 0.08 5.16
C SER A 57 7.01 -1.05 4.13
N VAL A 58 8.10 -1.36 3.42
CA VAL A 58 8.13 -2.41 2.40
C VAL A 58 9.13 -3.48 2.79
N TYR A 59 8.67 -4.74 2.82
CA TYR A 59 9.42 -5.90 3.30
C TYR A 59 9.62 -6.95 2.22
N ASP A 60 10.76 -7.64 2.27
CA ASP A 60 11.04 -8.84 1.48
C ASP A 60 10.99 -10.04 2.40
N GLU A 61 10.48 -11.17 1.90
CA GLU A 61 10.53 -12.40 2.68
C GLU A 61 11.95 -12.98 2.77
N PRO A 62 12.27 -13.67 3.87
CA PRO A 62 11.51 -13.70 5.13
C PRO A 62 11.74 -12.40 5.94
N TYR A 63 10.68 -11.87 6.55
CA TYR A 63 10.78 -10.79 7.54
C TYR A 63 9.93 -11.15 8.77
N GLU A 64 10.52 -11.01 9.97
CA GLU A 64 9.86 -11.41 11.21
C GLU A 64 8.58 -10.61 11.45
N PHE A 65 7.55 -11.26 11.99
CA PHE A 65 6.25 -10.65 12.33
C PHE A 65 5.44 -10.05 11.16
N GLN A 66 5.83 -10.29 9.91
CA GLN A 66 5.07 -9.87 8.73
C GLN A 66 4.12 -10.94 8.18
N THR A 67 4.18 -12.15 8.72
CA THR A 67 3.23 -13.22 8.36
C THR A 67 2.02 -13.16 9.28
N VAL A 68 0.81 -13.23 8.70
CA VAL A 68 -0.46 -13.22 9.42
C VAL A 68 -1.42 -14.26 8.85
N THR A 69 -2.28 -14.77 9.72
CA THR A 69 -3.47 -15.53 9.36
C THR A 69 -4.69 -14.68 9.63
N TYR A 70 -5.81 -14.99 8.96
CA TYR A 70 -7.06 -14.28 9.17
C TYR A 70 -8.18 -15.25 9.52
N ASP A 71 -8.97 -14.94 10.54
CA ASP A 71 -10.06 -15.78 11.03
C ASP A 71 -11.18 -16.00 10.00
N TRP A 72 -11.30 -15.11 9.00
CA TRP A 72 -12.27 -15.24 7.92
C TRP A 72 -11.79 -16.15 6.77
N ASP A 73 -10.52 -16.56 6.76
CA ASP A 73 -9.97 -17.49 5.76
C ASP A 73 -9.86 -18.91 6.31
N ASP A 74 -10.89 -19.73 6.04
CA ASP A 74 -10.97 -21.13 6.46
C ASP A 74 -9.88 -22.04 5.85
N THR A 75 -9.10 -21.54 4.89
CA THR A 75 -8.04 -22.32 4.24
C THR A 75 -6.75 -22.42 5.07
N GLN A 76 -6.67 -21.70 6.20
CA GLN A 76 -5.48 -21.61 7.06
C GLN A 76 -4.23 -21.11 6.31
N ASN A 77 -4.40 -20.31 5.26
CA ASN A 77 -3.27 -19.72 4.57
C ASN A 77 -2.55 -18.69 5.45
N GLU A 78 -1.23 -18.67 5.30
CA GLU A 78 -0.39 -17.60 5.81
C GLU A 78 -0.21 -16.52 4.73
N TYR A 79 -0.37 -15.27 5.14
CA TYR A 79 -0.24 -14.10 4.28
C TYR A 79 0.94 -13.23 4.74
N PHE A 80 1.79 -12.85 3.80
CA PHE A 80 2.88 -11.93 4.07
C PHE A 80 2.50 -10.48 3.78
N LYS A 81 2.65 -9.62 4.79
CA LYS A 81 2.50 -8.17 4.69
C LYS A 81 3.72 -7.54 4.01
N ALA A 82 3.75 -7.61 2.68
CA ALA A 82 4.83 -7.05 1.88
C ALA A 82 4.90 -5.51 1.91
N VAL A 83 3.77 -4.84 2.13
CA VAL A 83 3.67 -3.38 2.22
C VAL A 83 2.71 -3.03 3.35
N VAL A 84 3.12 -2.15 4.25
CA VAL A 84 2.33 -1.68 5.41
C VAL A 84 2.39 -0.16 5.43
N SER A 85 1.22 0.49 5.49
CA SER A 85 1.13 1.95 5.70
C SER A 85 1.28 2.25 7.19
N ASP A 86 2.00 3.31 7.57
CA ASP A 86 2.09 3.69 8.99
C ASP A 86 0.81 4.42 9.46
N ASP A 87 0.41 5.45 8.71
CA ASP A 87 -0.83 6.22 8.89
C ASP A 87 -1.22 6.86 7.55
N PHE A 88 -2.52 7.10 7.35
CA PHE A 88 -3.07 7.79 6.19
C PHE A 88 -4.23 8.71 6.57
N ASP A 89 -4.42 9.03 7.86
CA ASP A 89 -5.45 9.96 8.32
C ASP A 89 -5.39 11.29 7.53
N ASP A 90 -6.55 11.84 7.19
CA ASP A 90 -6.74 12.99 6.28
C ASP A 90 -6.12 12.83 4.86
N ASN A 91 -5.69 11.63 4.49
CA ASN A 91 -5.03 11.33 3.20
C ASN A 91 -5.72 10.20 2.41
N GLU A 92 -6.99 9.91 2.69
CA GLU A 92 -7.73 8.83 2.04
C GLU A 92 -7.84 9.00 0.53
N ASP A 93 -7.84 10.24 0.04
CA ASP A 93 -7.86 10.57 -1.39
C ASP A 93 -6.54 10.25 -2.09
N LEU A 94 -5.42 10.62 -1.45
CA LEU A 94 -4.08 10.30 -1.94
C LEU A 94 -3.85 8.78 -1.89
N LEU A 95 -4.26 8.15 -0.79
CA LEU A 95 -4.19 6.71 -0.63
C LEU A 95 -5.01 6.01 -1.71
N PHE A 96 -6.26 6.44 -1.94
CA PHE A 96 -7.10 5.88 -2.99
C PHE A 96 -6.45 5.99 -4.37
N LYS A 97 -5.92 7.17 -4.71
CA LYS A 97 -5.25 7.42 -5.99
C LYS A 97 -4.06 6.47 -6.18
N PHE A 98 -3.19 6.36 -5.18
CA PHE A 98 -2.03 5.47 -5.25
C PHE A 98 -2.43 4.00 -5.34
N LEU A 99 -3.33 3.53 -4.47
CA LEU A 99 -3.78 2.13 -4.46
C LEU A 99 -4.52 1.74 -5.73
N PHE A 100 -5.32 2.65 -6.31
CA PHE A 100 -6.00 2.41 -7.59
C PHE A 100 -4.98 2.15 -8.71
N ALA A 101 -3.93 2.97 -8.77
CA ALA A 101 -2.85 2.80 -9.75
C ALA A 101 -2.03 1.53 -9.47
N PHE A 102 -1.70 1.27 -8.20
CA PHE A 102 -0.98 0.06 -7.78
C PHE A 102 -1.72 -1.22 -8.14
N LEU A 103 -3.01 -1.33 -7.81
CA LEU A 103 -3.83 -2.51 -8.15
C LEU A 103 -4.11 -2.62 -9.66
N SER A 104 -3.94 -1.54 -10.41
CA SER A 104 -3.99 -1.60 -11.88
C SER A 104 -2.72 -2.21 -12.48
N GLU A 105 -1.56 -2.03 -11.83
CA GLU A 105 -0.28 -2.63 -12.22
C GLU A 105 -0.12 -4.06 -11.65
N PHE A 106 -0.69 -4.31 -10.47
CA PHE A 106 -0.65 -5.60 -9.76
C PHE A 106 -2.07 -6.11 -9.45
N PRO A 107 -2.80 -6.67 -10.44
CA PRO A 107 -4.20 -7.07 -10.27
C PRO A 107 -4.43 -8.21 -9.28
N ASP A 108 -3.40 -9.03 -9.03
CA ASP A 108 -3.45 -10.14 -8.07
C ASP A 108 -3.17 -9.69 -6.63
N ALA A 109 -2.63 -8.49 -6.44
CA ALA A 109 -2.45 -7.94 -5.11
C ALA A 109 -3.80 -7.68 -4.42
N ARG A 110 -3.77 -7.66 -3.09
CA ARG A 110 -4.91 -7.38 -2.22
C ARG A 110 -4.51 -6.30 -1.25
N VAL A 111 -5.39 -5.34 -1.05
CA VAL A 111 -5.19 -4.27 -0.07
C VAL A 111 -6.07 -4.56 1.12
N TRP A 112 -5.45 -4.60 2.29
CA TRP A 112 -6.15 -4.66 3.56
C TRP A 112 -6.11 -3.29 4.20
N ILE A 113 -7.29 -2.71 4.41
CA ILE A 113 -7.47 -1.49 5.20
C ILE A 113 -8.53 -1.87 6.22
N GLU A 114 -8.24 -1.61 7.49
CA GLU A 114 -9.06 -1.81 8.69
C GLU A 114 -10.40 -2.57 8.50
N LYS A 115 -10.63 -3.60 9.34
CA LYS A 115 -11.76 -4.58 9.33
C LYS A 115 -11.49 -5.84 8.49
N ASP A 116 -12.42 -6.79 8.55
CA ASP A 116 -12.36 -8.13 7.93
C ASP A 116 -12.61 -8.12 6.41
N TRP A 117 -11.96 -7.22 5.65
CA TRP A 117 -12.19 -7.11 4.20
C TRP A 117 -10.95 -6.71 3.39
N PHE A 118 -10.79 -7.31 2.19
CA PHE A 118 -9.77 -6.92 1.21
C PHE A 118 -10.32 -6.17 0.00
N TYR A 119 -9.67 -5.08 -0.38
CA TYR A 119 -9.90 -4.37 -1.63
C TYR A 119 -9.08 -4.98 -2.76
N ASN A 120 -9.74 -5.24 -3.89
CA ASN A 120 -9.11 -5.56 -5.17
C ASN A 120 -9.45 -4.49 -6.22
N LEU A 121 -8.86 -4.59 -7.41
CA LEU A 121 -9.08 -3.62 -8.49
C LEU A 121 -10.57 -3.44 -8.86
N LYS A 122 -11.35 -4.54 -8.87
CA LYS A 122 -12.80 -4.48 -9.15
C LYS A 122 -13.52 -3.64 -8.11
N ASN A 123 -13.13 -3.75 -6.84
CA ASN A 123 -13.71 -2.93 -5.79
C ASN A 123 -13.33 -1.46 -5.92
N MET A 124 -12.06 -1.17 -6.17
CA MET A 124 -11.58 0.21 -6.37
C MET A 124 -12.30 0.89 -7.54
N LYS A 125 -12.56 0.17 -8.64
CA LYS A 125 -13.37 0.68 -9.76
C LYS A 125 -14.80 1.05 -9.37
N LYS A 126 -15.46 0.25 -8.53
CA LYS A 126 -16.81 0.57 -8.01
C LYS A 126 -16.77 1.82 -7.13
N ILE A 127 -15.83 1.88 -6.20
CA ILE A 127 -15.66 3.02 -5.28
C ILE A 127 -15.39 4.30 -6.08
N LYS A 128 -14.57 4.25 -7.13
CA LYS A 128 -14.28 5.40 -7.99
C LYS A 128 -15.54 6.02 -8.60
N ALA A 129 -16.56 5.22 -8.91
CA ALA A 129 -17.81 5.72 -9.49
C ALA A 129 -18.70 6.49 -8.49
N SER A 130 -18.50 6.28 -7.20
CA SER A 130 -19.24 6.90 -6.10
C SER A 130 -18.28 7.36 -4.99
N TYR A 131 -17.16 7.97 -5.41
CA TYR A 131 -16.04 8.25 -4.51
C TYR A 131 -16.45 9.24 -3.41
N ASN A 132 -16.02 8.94 -2.19
CA ASN A 132 -16.05 9.85 -1.04
C ASN A 132 -14.85 9.54 -0.14
N ASN A 133 -14.43 10.49 0.70
CA ASN A 133 -13.25 10.31 1.56
C ASN A 133 -13.44 9.21 2.62
N ASN A 134 -14.68 8.80 2.91
CA ASN A 134 -14.95 7.71 3.83
C ASN A 134 -14.95 6.32 3.15
N TRP A 135 -14.42 6.19 1.94
CA TRP A 135 -14.51 4.96 1.13
C TRP A 135 -13.92 3.72 1.82
N CYS A 136 -12.93 3.91 2.69
CA CYS A 136 -12.27 2.85 3.44
C CYS A 136 -12.91 2.59 4.81
N TYR A 137 -13.81 3.45 5.29
CA TYR A 137 -14.47 3.29 6.60
C TYR A 137 -15.88 2.70 6.51
N ILE A 138 -16.49 2.68 5.33
CA ILE A 138 -17.84 2.15 5.12
C ILE A 138 -17.82 0.61 5.26
N ASP A 139 -18.60 0.10 6.22
CA ASP A 139 -18.84 -1.35 6.32
C ASP A 139 -19.58 -1.85 5.07
N ARG A 140 -18.94 -2.79 4.37
CA ARG A 140 -19.49 -3.35 3.12
C ARG A 140 -20.75 -4.18 3.31
N LYS A 141 -21.15 -4.53 4.53
CA LYS A 141 -22.52 -5.04 4.77
C LYS A 141 -23.61 -4.05 4.34
N ASN A 142 -23.24 -2.77 4.13
CA ASN A 142 -24.14 -1.68 3.72
C ASN A 142 -23.86 -1.13 2.30
N MET A 143 -23.05 -1.78 1.45
CA MET A 143 -22.82 -1.43 0.03
C MET A 143 -23.33 -2.50 -0.94
#